data_AF-A0A9X7W2L8-F1
#
_entry.id   AF-A0A9X7W2L8-F1
#
_cell.length_a   1.000
_cell.length_b   1.000
_cell.length_c   1.000
_cell.angle_alpha   90.00
_cell.angle_beta   90.00
_cell.angle_gamma   90.00
#
_symmetry.space_group_name_H-M   'P 1'
#
loop_
_entity.id
_entity.type
_entity.pdbx_description
1 polymer ?
#
loop_
_entity_poly.entity_id
_entity_poly.type
_entity_poly.pdbx_seq_one_letter_code
_entity_poly.pdbx_strand_id
1 'polypeptide(L)' 'MELDHVVHYIPDLEGARKQYNALGFEMRDGGKHSYGTQNIVTRLHRAYIEPICIENWDLLRAKRPQWVCDLL' A
#
# COMPACT_ATOMS: atom_id res chain seq x y z
N MET A 1 20.31 -7.30 -8.42
CA MET A 1 19.22 -7.11 -7.45
C MET A 1 19.10 -5.62 -7.21
N GLU A 2 17.92 -5.06 -7.41
CA GLU A 2 17.67 -3.63 -7.26
C GLU A 2 16.41 -3.41 -6.43
N LEU A 3 16.28 -2.25 -5.80
CA LEU A 3 15.09 -1.88 -5.05
C LEU A 3 13.96 -1.56 -6.03
N ASP A 4 12.89 -2.36 -6.00
CA ASP A 4 11.70 -2.10 -6.82
C ASP A 4 10.77 -1.09 -6.14
N HIS A 5 10.42 -1.30 -4.87
CA HIS A 5 9.58 -0.39 -4.11
C HIS A 5 9.69 -0.58 -2.60
N VAL A 6 9.12 0.38 -1.88
CA VAL A 6 8.87 0.31 -0.43
C VAL A 6 7.37 0.33 -0.20
N VAL A 7 6.86 -0.66 0.54
CA VAL A 7 5.47 -0.70 1.01
C VAL A 7 5.39 -0.01 2.37
N HIS A 8 4.46 0.93 2.51
CA HIS A 8 4.20 1.64 3.76
C HIS A 8 2.73 1.48 4.14
N TYR A 9 2.43 0.73 5.20
CA TYR A 9 1.05 0.58 5.65
C TYR A 9 0.53 1.88 6.27
N ILE A 10 -0.54 2.44 5.70
CA ILE A 10 -1.19 3.65 6.21
C ILE A 10 -2.71 3.47 6.17
N PRO A 11 -3.41 3.45 7.32
CA PRO A 11 -4.87 3.25 7.36
C PRO A 11 -5.68 4.32 6.61
N ASP A 12 -5.22 5.57 6.62
CA ASP A 12 -5.86 6.71 5.94
C ASP A 12 -5.02 7.17 4.73
N LEU A 13 -5.32 6.59 3.57
CA LEU A 13 -4.61 6.93 2.33
C LEU A 13 -4.92 8.34 1.84
N GLU A 14 -6.07 8.92 2.18
CA GLU A 14 -6.41 10.27 1.74
C GLU A 14 -5.66 11.31 2.58
N GLY A 15 -5.56 11.10 3.89
CA GLY A 15 -4.66 11.86 4.76
C GLY A 15 -3.21 11.74 4.31
N ALA A 16 -2.75 10.52 4.01
CA ALA A 16 -1.42 10.29 3.47
C ALA A 16 -1.18 11.04 2.16
N ARG A 17 -2.11 10.96 1.20
CA ARG A 17 -2.03 11.67 -0.08
C ARG A 17 -1.79 13.15 0.13
N LYS A 18 -2.54 13.79 1.02
CA LYS A 18 -2.39 15.22 1.32
C LYS A 18 -1.00 15.53 1.88
N GLN A 19 -0.49 14.71 2.79
CA GLN A 19 0.84 14.88 3.38
C GLN A 19 1.96 14.69 2.36
N TYR A 20 1.90 13.62 1.56
CA TYR A 20 2.88 13.37 0.49
C TYR A 20 2.85 14.48 -0.57
N ASN A 21 1.66 14.93 -0.98
CA ASN A 21 1.52 16.04 -1.93
C ASN A 21 2.08 17.36 -1.36
N ALA A 22 1.90 17.63 -0.07
CA ALA A 22 2.50 18.80 0.60
C ALA A 22 4.03 18.75 0.64
N LEU A 23 4.62 17.55 0.59
CA LEU A 23 6.07 17.34 0.47
C LEU A 23 6.57 17.37 -0.98
N GLY A 24 5.68 17.61 -1.96
CA GLY A 24 6.02 17.69 -3.37
C GLY A 24 6.01 16.35 -4.11
N PHE A 25 5.57 15.26 -3.49
CA PHE A 25 5.34 14.01 -4.20
C PHE A 25 4.04 14.08 -5.00
N GLU A 26 4.02 13.50 -6.19
CA GLU A 26 2.78 13.34 -6.94
C GLU A 26 2.19 11.96 -6.64
N MET A 27 1.22 11.90 -5.72
CA MET A 27 0.53 10.66 -5.40
C MET A 27 -0.59 10.37 -6.39
N ARG A 28 -0.58 9.16 -6.97
CA ARG A 28 -1.61 8.66 -7.90
C ARG A 28 -2.32 7.46 -7.29
N ASP A 29 -3.53 7.19 -7.77
CA ASP A 29 -4.19 5.94 -7.45
C ASP A 29 -3.36 4.78 -8.00
N GLY A 30 -3.17 3.74 -7.20
CA GLY A 30 -2.61 2.49 -7.68
C GLY A 30 -3.75 1.54 -8.07
N GLY A 31 -3.99 0.53 -7.24
CA GLY A 31 -5.01 -0.48 -7.47
C GLY A 31 -5.73 -0.93 -6.21
N LYS A 32 -6.84 -1.64 -6.44
CA LYS A 32 -7.52 -2.46 -5.45
C LYS A 32 -7.14 -3.91 -5.70
N HIS A 33 -6.64 -4.57 -4.67
CA HIS A 33 -6.11 -5.93 -4.78
C HIS A 33 -7.16 -6.95 -4.37
N SER A 34 -7.09 -8.14 -4.99
CA SER A 34 -8.02 -9.23 -4.72
C SER A 34 -7.95 -9.79 -3.28
N TYR A 35 -6.97 -9.34 -2.49
CA TYR A 35 -6.77 -9.65 -1.07
C TYR A 35 -7.43 -8.65 -0.12
N GLY A 36 -8.16 -7.64 -0.63
CA GLY A 36 -8.87 -6.65 0.21
C GLY A 36 -8.02 -5.46 0.64
N THR A 37 -6.88 -5.23 0.00
CA THR A 37 -6.06 -4.02 0.19
C THR A 37 -6.22 -3.07 -0.98
N GLN A 38 -6.01 -1.78 -0.76
CA GLN A 38 -5.87 -0.78 -1.83
C GLN A 38 -4.67 0.10 -1.57
N ASN A 39 -4.10 0.71 -2.60
CA ASN A 39 -2.94 1.58 -2.46
C ASN A 39 -3.05 2.88 -3.26
N ILE A 40 -2.16 3.80 -2.90
CA ILE A 40 -1.75 4.94 -3.72
C ILE A 40 -0.26 4.78 -3.97
N VAL A 41 0.27 5.40 -5.03
CA VAL A 41 1.68 5.26 -5.39
C VAL A 41 2.27 6.59 -5.85
N THR A 42 3.57 6.75 -5.64
CA THR A 42 4.35 7.78 -6.34
C THR A 42 5.63 7.18 -6.91
N ARG A 43 5.93 7.55 -8.15
CA ARG A 43 7.11 7.07 -8.86
C ARG A 43 8.33 7.88 -8.43
N LEU A 44 9.39 7.17 -8.09
CA LEU A 44 10.74 7.69 -8.02
C LEU A 44 11.48 7.31 -9.31
N HIS A 45 12.76 7.67 -9.43
CA HIS A 45 13.52 7.43 -10.66
C HIS A 45 13.51 5.95 -11.11
N ARG A 46 13.89 5.02 -10.23
CA ARG A 46 13.96 3.57 -10.52
C ARG A 46 13.15 2.71 -9.56
N ALA A 47 12.37 3.34 -8.69
CA ALA A 47 11.58 2.68 -7.66
C ALA A 47 10.25 3.40 -7.46
N TYR A 48 9.39 2.91 -6.58
CA TYR A 48 8.21 3.65 -6.15
C TYR A 48 7.93 3.49 -4.65
N ILE A 49 7.13 4.41 -4.10
CA ILE A 49 6.61 4.30 -2.73
C ILE A 49 5.15 3.87 -2.86
N GLU A 50 4.76 2.84 -2.11
CA GLU A 50 3.41 2.28 -2.09
C GLU A 50 2.79 2.42 -0.69
N PRO A 51 2.11 3.54 -0.40
CA PRO A 51 1.20 3.58 0.72
C PRO A 51 -0.01 2.67 0.46
N ILE A 52 -0.20 1.69 1.35
CA ILE A 52 -1.24 0.66 1.23
C ILE A 52 -2.11 0.62 2.49
N CYS A 53 -3.40 0.39 2.32
CA CYS A 53 -4.34 0.16 3.41
C CYS A 53 -5.18 -1.08 3.17
N ILE A 54 -5.87 -1.51 4.22
CA ILE A 54 -6.87 -2.58 4.14
C ILE A 54 -8.22 -1.94 3.89
N GLU A 55 -8.79 -2.22 2.72
CA GLU A 55 -10.14 -1.79 2.34
C GLU A 55 -11.19 -2.77 2.86
N ASN A 56 -10.89 -4.07 2.85
CA ASN A 56 -11.80 -5.14 3.22
C ASN A 56 -11.11 -6.18 4.12
N TRP A 57 -11.34 -6.05 5.43
CA TRP A 57 -10.78 -6.95 6.45
C TRP A 57 -11.25 -8.38 6.34
N ASP A 58 -12.49 -8.61 5.92
CA ASP A 58 -13.04 -9.96 5.81
C ASP A 58 -12.42 -10.71 4.62
N LEU A 59 -12.23 -10.02 3.50
CA LEU A 59 -11.53 -10.57 2.34
C LEU A 59 -10.06 -10.86 2.66
N LEU A 60 -9.38 -9.96 3.39
CA LEU A 60 -8.01 -10.19 3.82
C LEU A 60 -7.92 -11.42 4.74
N ARG A 61 -8.81 -11.55 5.73
CA ARG A 61 -8.85 -12.70 6.62
C ARG A 61 -9.11 -14.00 5.88
N ALA A 62 -10.01 -13.98 4.90
CA ALA A 62 -10.35 -15.17 4.11
C ALA A 62 -9.22 -15.62 3.17
N LYS A 63 -8.36 -14.69 2.72
CA LYS A 63 -7.30 -14.97 1.75
C LYS A 63 -5.88 -14.91 2.30
N ARG A 64 -5.71 -14.61 3.60
CA ARG A 64 -4.39 -14.55 4.22
C ARG A 64 -3.69 -15.90 4.05
N PRO A 65 -2.41 -15.93 3.63
CA PRO A 65 -1.65 -17.17 3.58
C PRO A 65 -1.52 -17.79 4.96
N GLN A 66 -1.56 -19.12 5.05
CA GLN A 66 -1.43 -19.86 6.32
C GLN A 66 -0.16 -19.47 7.08
N TRP A 67 0.96 -19.26 6.38
CA TRP A 67 2.24 -18.89 6.99
C TRP A 67 2.21 -17.55 7.75
N VAL A 68 1.23 -16.66 7.47
CA VAL A 68 1.02 -15.43 8.24
C VAL A 68 0.34 -15.73 9.58
N CYS A 69 -0.52 -16.75 9.64
CA CYS A 69 -1.15 -17.19 10.89
C CYS A 69 -0.15 -17.85 11.83
N ASP A 70 0.87 -18.50 11.28
CA ASP A 70 1.84 -19.26 12.06
C ASP A 70 2.88 -18.37 12.79
N LEU A 71 2.83 -17.05 12.57
CA LEU A 71 3.73 -16.04 13.14
C LEU A 71 3.11 -15.23 14.31
N LEU A 72 1.85 -15.48 14.66
CA LEU A 72 1.08 -14.79 15.71
C LEU A 72 0.64 -15.79 16.79
#